data_AF-A0A321LND0-F1
#
_entry.id   AF-A0A321LND0-F1
#
_cell.length_a   1.000
_cell.length_b   1.000
_cell.length_c   1.000
_cell.angle_alpha   90.00
_cell.angle_beta   90.00
_cell.angle_gamma   90.00
#
_symmetry.space_group_name_H-M   'P 1'
#
loop_
_entity.id
_entity.type
_entity.pdbx_description
1 polymer ?
#
loop_
_entity_poly.entity_id
_entity_poly.type
_entity_poly.pdbx_seq_one_letter_code
_entity_poly.pdbx_strand_id
1 'polypeptide(L)'
;MPPMSRNMAPCLTCSPGASSTRMEHPDRMPIWSDNFPCRQSTSSAIDPVDVLIGTGGDWYCDICNPFQYATSIMGDPVQRKAHIKDATDFFDELSHGHLPAVSYLKPDSFGDGHPASSKLDIFEGIVQRVLDGLKAHPELAESTAFFITFDEGGGYYDSGYMQPLDFFGDGPRIPMIIVSPFTRGGHISHIYADHASFLKFIERNWHLKPLTARSRDNLPNPIAAPANLYMPLNSPAVSDLFDMFHFDRDQDHHDRDDNDR
;
A
#
# COMPACT_ATOMS: atom_id res chain seq x y z
N MET A 1 40.12 16.57 -36.74
CA MET A 1 39.24 16.40 -35.57
C MET A 1 37.81 16.38 -36.07
N PRO A 2 37.10 15.24 -36.01
CA PRO A 2 35.72 15.12 -36.45
C PRO A 2 34.76 15.53 -35.33
N PRO A 3 33.56 16.08 -35.61
CA PRO A 3 32.45 16.03 -34.68
C PRO A 3 31.64 14.74 -34.91
N MET A 4 31.33 14.08 -33.80
CA MET A 4 30.60 12.82 -33.67
C MET A 4 29.16 12.92 -34.20
N SER A 5 28.77 11.94 -35.02
CA SER A 5 27.39 11.57 -35.27
C SER A 5 26.75 11.01 -34.00
N ARG A 6 25.57 11.52 -33.61
CA ARG A 6 24.64 10.78 -32.74
C ARG A 6 23.45 10.35 -33.58
N ASN A 7 23.30 9.03 -33.68
CA ASN A 7 22.18 8.35 -34.31
C ASN A 7 20.87 8.71 -33.61
N MET A 8 19.88 9.14 -34.39
CA MET A 8 18.47 9.02 -34.05
C MET A 8 18.06 7.55 -34.20
N ALA A 9 17.39 7.00 -33.19
CA ALA A 9 16.60 5.76 -33.32
C ALA A 9 15.12 6.11 -33.08
N PRO A 10 14.19 5.65 -33.94
CA PRO A 10 12.80 6.12 -33.96
C PRO A 10 11.93 5.43 -32.89
N CYS A 11 11.01 6.22 -32.33
CA CYS A 11 9.93 5.77 -31.45
C CYS A 11 8.86 5.06 -32.32
N LEU A 12 8.58 3.78 -32.05
CA LEU A 12 7.53 3.01 -32.73
C LEU A 12 6.16 3.35 -32.13
N THR A 13 5.30 3.92 -32.97
CA THR A 13 3.92 4.31 -32.71
C THR A 13 3.01 3.10 -32.43
N CYS A 14 2.14 3.18 -31.42
CA CYS A 14 0.96 2.31 -31.29
C CYS A 14 -0.30 3.07 -31.76
N SER A 15 -1.01 2.54 -32.76
CA SER A 15 -2.36 2.98 -33.16
C SER A 15 -3.45 2.24 -32.35
N PRO A 16 -4.65 2.84 -32.12
CA PRO A 16 -5.71 2.21 -31.34
C PRO A 16 -6.75 1.51 -32.23
N GLY A 17 -7.29 0.39 -31.73
CA GLY A 17 -8.52 -0.18 -32.25
C GLY A 17 -8.87 -1.55 -31.65
N ALA A 18 -9.88 -1.57 -30.77
CA ALA A 18 -11.07 -2.43 -30.87
C ALA A 18 -11.83 -2.51 -29.52
N SER A 19 -13.13 -2.28 -29.59
CA SER A 19 -14.15 -2.44 -28.55
C SER A 19 -14.47 -3.90 -28.25
N SER A 20 -14.78 -4.23 -27.00
CA SER A 20 -15.66 -5.36 -26.65
C SER A 20 -16.16 -5.25 -25.21
N THR A 21 -17.45 -5.48 -25.03
CA THR A 21 -18.27 -5.41 -23.80
C THR A 21 -18.26 -6.69 -22.95
N ARG A 22 -18.36 -6.50 -21.62
CA ARG A 22 -19.03 -7.31 -20.56
C ARG A 22 -18.42 -8.65 -20.09
N MET A 23 -17.95 -8.67 -18.84
CA MET A 23 -18.37 -9.64 -17.79
C MET A 23 -17.89 -9.18 -16.40
N GLU A 24 -18.75 -9.31 -15.39
CA GLU A 24 -18.50 -8.98 -13.98
C GLU A 24 -17.72 -10.11 -13.29
N HIS A 25 -16.55 -9.80 -12.71
CA HIS A 25 -15.86 -10.53 -11.63
C HIS A 25 -14.75 -9.64 -11.02
N PRO A 26 -14.35 -9.83 -9.75
CA PRO A 26 -13.57 -8.86 -8.98
C PRO A 26 -12.05 -9.05 -9.19
N ASP A 27 -11.54 -8.76 -10.37
CA ASP A 27 -10.10 -8.79 -10.67
C ASP A 27 -9.49 -7.37 -10.78
N ARG A 28 -9.57 -6.58 -9.71
CA ARG A 28 -8.96 -5.24 -9.68
C ARG A 28 -8.16 -4.99 -8.40
N MET A 29 -6.96 -5.56 -8.34
CA MET A 29 -5.89 -5.09 -7.44
C MET A 29 -4.82 -4.36 -8.27
N PRO A 30 -4.95 -3.07 -8.54
CA PRO A 30 -3.83 -2.28 -9.06
C PRO A 30 -2.83 -1.90 -7.95
N ILE A 31 -1.60 -1.72 -8.37
CA ILE A 31 -0.39 -1.49 -7.59
C ILE A 31 0.26 -0.24 -8.19
N TRP A 32 0.51 0.76 -7.36
CA TRP A 32 1.04 2.05 -7.80
C TRP A 32 2.51 2.18 -7.36
N SER A 33 3.41 2.30 -8.32
CA SER A 33 4.86 2.47 -8.16
C SER A 33 5.40 3.43 -9.22
N ASP A 34 6.21 4.42 -8.83
CA ASP A 34 6.68 5.47 -9.73
C ASP A 34 7.58 5.00 -10.88
N ASN A 35 7.22 5.30 -12.13
CA ASN A 35 8.00 5.25 -13.38
C ASN A 35 8.39 3.87 -13.95
N PHE A 36 7.57 3.40 -14.90
CA PHE A 36 8.05 2.65 -16.07
C PHE A 36 8.50 3.62 -17.19
N PRO A 37 9.50 3.27 -18.02
CA PRO A 37 10.21 4.21 -18.91
C PRO A 37 9.43 4.70 -20.15
N CYS A 38 8.12 4.93 -20.07
CA CYS A 38 7.29 5.28 -21.24
C CYS A 38 6.31 6.45 -21.04
N ARG A 39 6.50 7.34 -20.05
CA ARG A 39 5.77 8.61 -20.04
C ARG A 39 6.63 9.80 -19.62
N GLN A 40 6.77 10.76 -20.54
CA GLN A 40 7.15 12.12 -20.17
C GLN A 40 5.92 12.79 -19.53
N SER A 41 6.10 13.26 -18.30
CA SER A 41 5.11 14.04 -17.54
C SER A 41 4.56 15.20 -18.38
N THR A 42 3.24 15.33 -18.38
CA THR A 42 2.52 16.54 -18.83
C THR A 42 1.63 17.05 -17.71
N SER A 43 2.13 17.17 -16.47
CA SER A 43 1.35 17.77 -15.39
C SER A 43 1.56 19.28 -15.33
N SER A 44 0.47 20.02 -15.46
CA SER A 44 0.38 21.45 -15.11
C SER A 44 0.16 21.56 -13.59
N ALA A 45 1.15 21.06 -12.85
CA ALA A 45 1.16 20.97 -11.39
C ALA A 45 0.99 22.34 -10.70
N ILE A 46 0.07 22.45 -9.75
CA ILE A 46 -0.16 23.65 -8.93
C ILE A 46 0.28 23.40 -7.47
N ASP A 47 0.38 22.14 -7.03
CA ASP A 47 0.83 21.75 -5.70
C ASP A 47 2.36 21.49 -5.68
N PRO A 48 3.14 22.06 -4.73
CA PRO A 48 4.56 21.75 -4.57
C PRO A 48 4.89 20.25 -4.47
N VAL A 49 3.98 19.43 -3.96
CA VAL A 49 4.14 17.96 -3.86
C VAL A 49 3.96 17.27 -5.21
N ASP A 50 3.26 17.88 -6.18
CA ASP A 50 3.14 17.34 -7.55
C ASP A 50 4.51 17.24 -8.23
N VAL A 51 5.42 18.16 -7.91
CA VAL A 51 6.80 18.15 -8.41
C VAL A 51 7.55 16.92 -7.86
N LEU A 52 7.22 16.47 -6.65
CA LEU A 52 7.87 15.31 -6.03
C LEU A 52 7.35 13.98 -6.58
N ILE A 53 6.10 13.93 -7.01
CA ILE A 53 5.46 12.70 -7.52
C ILE A 53 5.69 12.53 -9.04
N GLY A 54 5.93 13.64 -9.75
CA GLY A 54 5.93 13.67 -11.22
C GLY A 54 7.26 14.02 -11.88
N THR A 55 8.36 14.20 -11.14
CA THR A 55 9.66 14.42 -11.78
C THR A 55 10.12 13.15 -12.46
N GLY A 56 10.01 13.11 -13.79
CA GLY A 56 10.51 12.05 -14.68
C GLY A 56 12.04 11.86 -14.64
N GLY A 57 12.60 11.63 -13.45
CA GLY A 57 13.96 11.15 -13.20
C GLY A 57 13.96 9.68 -12.81
N ASP A 58 15.14 9.06 -12.90
CA ASP A 58 15.44 7.68 -12.49
C ASP A 58 15.40 7.50 -10.95
N TRP A 59 14.33 7.95 -10.28
CA TRP A 59 14.13 7.83 -8.83
C TRP A 59 13.27 6.63 -8.44
N TYR A 60 12.85 5.84 -9.43
CA TYR A 60 12.22 4.55 -9.21
C TYR A 60 13.19 3.63 -8.47
N CYS A 61 12.77 3.16 -7.31
CA CYS A 61 13.46 2.09 -6.62
C CYS A 61 12.97 0.76 -7.20
N ASP A 62 13.72 0.19 -8.15
CA ASP A 62 13.41 -1.10 -8.76
C ASP A 62 13.09 -2.12 -7.66
N ILE A 63 14.03 -2.39 -6.75
CA ILE A 63 13.90 -3.43 -5.71
C ILE A 63 12.73 -3.21 -4.74
N CYS A 64 12.17 -2.00 -4.66
CA CYS A 64 11.07 -1.66 -3.78
C CYS A 64 9.69 -2.03 -4.36
N ASN A 65 9.61 -2.46 -5.61
CA ASN A 65 8.39 -2.98 -6.20
C ASN A 65 8.38 -4.53 -6.11
N PRO A 66 7.66 -5.12 -5.14
CA PRO A 66 7.66 -6.58 -4.98
C PRO A 66 7.00 -7.30 -6.16
N PHE A 67 6.10 -6.62 -6.87
CA PHE A 67 5.31 -7.22 -7.96
C PHE A 67 6.10 -7.42 -9.24
N GLN A 68 7.27 -6.76 -9.37
CA GLN A 68 8.18 -7.04 -10.48
C GLN A 68 8.71 -8.49 -10.47
N TYR A 69 8.70 -9.13 -9.29
CA TYR A 69 9.15 -10.51 -9.11
C TYR A 69 8.03 -11.53 -9.28
N ALA A 70 6.79 -11.09 -9.52
CA ALA A 70 5.66 -11.97 -9.77
C ALA A 70 5.51 -12.23 -11.27
N THR A 71 5.78 -13.48 -11.70
CA THR A 71 5.65 -13.86 -13.12
C THR A 71 4.22 -13.73 -13.65
N SER A 72 3.21 -13.93 -12.80
CA SER A 72 1.80 -13.72 -13.17
C SER A 72 1.47 -12.29 -13.57
N ILE A 73 2.21 -11.31 -13.04
CA ILE A 73 2.08 -9.90 -13.41
C ILE A 73 3.07 -9.59 -14.52
N MET A 74 4.37 -9.77 -14.27
CA MET A 74 5.40 -9.29 -15.19
C MET A 74 5.54 -10.11 -16.48
N GLY A 75 5.07 -11.35 -16.49
CA GLY A 75 5.02 -12.21 -17.67
C GLY A 75 3.85 -11.91 -18.61
N ASP A 76 2.86 -11.11 -18.17
CA ASP A 76 1.68 -10.77 -18.95
C ASP A 76 1.57 -9.25 -19.17
N PRO A 77 1.75 -8.74 -20.41
CA PRO A 77 1.62 -7.33 -20.73
C PRO A 77 0.26 -6.71 -20.38
N VAL A 78 -0.82 -7.50 -20.41
CA VAL A 78 -2.16 -7.03 -20.04
C VAL A 78 -2.23 -6.80 -18.53
N GLN A 79 -1.75 -7.74 -17.73
CA GLN A 79 -1.68 -7.62 -16.27
C GLN A 79 -0.79 -6.45 -15.85
N ARG A 80 0.42 -6.33 -16.41
CA ARG A 80 1.30 -5.18 -16.13
C ARG A 80 0.61 -3.85 -16.42
N LYS A 81 0.01 -3.70 -17.60
CA LYS A 81 -0.64 -2.44 -17.98
C LYS A 81 -1.85 -2.12 -17.10
N ALA A 82 -2.59 -3.15 -16.68
CA ALA A 82 -3.76 -2.99 -15.83
C ALA A 82 -3.38 -2.62 -14.39
N HIS A 83 -2.30 -3.19 -13.87
CA HIS A 83 -2.02 -3.17 -12.43
C HIS A 83 -0.74 -2.47 -12.02
N ILE A 84 0.21 -2.17 -12.91
CA ILE A 84 1.42 -1.43 -12.56
C ILE A 84 1.29 -0.01 -13.11
N LYS A 85 1.29 0.97 -12.21
CA LYS A 85 0.89 2.35 -12.47
C LYS A 85 1.82 3.34 -11.78
N ASP A 86 1.95 4.55 -12.30
CA ASP A 86 2.76 5.59 -11.66
C ASP A 86 2.01 6.18 -10.44
N ALA A 87 2.70 6.75 -9.45
CA ALA A 87 1.99 7.38 -8.33
C ALA A 87 1.18 8.60 -8.78
N THR A 88 1.56 9.26 -9.88
CA THR A 88 0.73 10.30 -10.51
C THR A 88 -0.67 9.77 -10.84
N ASP A 89 -0.79 8.56 -11.38
CA ASP A 89 -2.10 7.97 -11.69
C ASP A 89 -2.90 7.69 -10.39
N PHE A 90 -2.24 7.33 -9.28
CA PHE A 90 -2.91 7.16 -7.97
C PHE A 90 -3.55 8.48 -7.50
N PHE A 91 -2.80 9.59 -7.58
CA PHE A 91 -3.33 10.89 -7.17
C PHE A 91 -4.38 11.43 -8.13
N ASP A 92 -4.27 11.12 -9.42
CA ASP A 92 -5.32 11.42 -10.40
C ASP A 92 -6.62 10.67 -10.03
N GLU A 93 -6.57 9.36 -9.75
CA GLU A 93 -7.75 8.58 -9.33
C GLU A 93 -8.31 9.06 -7.97
N LEU A 94 -7.42 9.40 -7.02
CA LEU A 94 -7.82 9.99 -5.73
C LEU A 94 -8.58 11.30 -5.93
N SER A 95 -8.12 12.17 -6.83
CA SER A 95 -8.79 13.46 -7.13
C SER A 95 -10.15 13.32 -7.82
N HIS A 96 -10.43 12.15 -8.39
CA HIS A 96 -11.73 11.81 -8.97
C HIS A 96 -12.59 10.97 -8.01
N GLY A 97 -12.10 10.65 -6.81
CA GLY A 97 -12.80 9.81 -5.83
C GLY A 97 -12.94 8.35 -6.24
N HIS A 98 -12.08 7.83 -7.13
CA HIS A 98 -12.22 6.51 -7.75
C HIS A 98 -11.05 5.57 -7.43
N LEU A 99 -10.65 5.50 -6.15
CA LEU A 99 -9.62 4.55 -5.79
C LEU A 99 -10.08 3.08 -5.97
N PRO A 100 -9.18 2.21 -6.46
CA PRO A 100 -9.38 0.77 -6.48
C PRO A 100 -9.56 0.16 -5.10
N ALA A 101 -10.14 -1.04 -5.05
CA ALA A 101 -10.40 -1.79 -3.82
C ALA A 101 -9.15 -2.00 -2.94
N VAL A 102 -8.01 -2.26 -3.58
CA VAL A 102 -6.69 -2.32 -2.94
C VAL A 102 -5.74 -1.47 -3.75
N SER A 103 -5.03 -0.56 -3.08
CA SER A 103 -4.00 0.29 -3.69
C SER A 103 -2.76 0.30 -2.81
N TYR A 104 -1.63 -0.06 -3.40
CA TYR A 104 -0.31 0.16 -2.79
C TYR A 104 0.27 1.44 -3.36
N LEU A 105 0.59 2.41 -2.51
CA LEU A 105 1.30 3.62 -2.91
C LEU A 105 2.73 3.53 -2.36
N LYS A 106 3.72 3.48 -3.25
CA LYS A 106 5.13 3.61 -2.90
C LYS A 106 5.64 4.95 -3.46
N PRO A 107 6.00 5.92 -2.61
CA PRO A 107 6.70 7.11 -3.07
C PRO A 107 8.05 6.77 -3.71
N ASP A 108 8.51 7.62 -4.60
CA ASP A 108 9.86 7.57 -5.15
C ASP A 108 10.96 7.65 -4.07
N SER A 109 12.20 7.39 -4.47
CA SER A 109 13.35 7.34 -3.55
C SER A 109 13.68 8.69 -2.88
N PHE A 110 13.08 9.79 -3.36
CA PHE A 110 13.25 11.12 -2.78
C PHE A 110 12.19 11.41 -1.71
N GLY A 111 10.98 10.86 -1.84
CA GLY A 111 9.84 11.10 -0.96
C GLY A 111 9.47 9.96 0.00
N ASP A 112 10.20 8.84 0.01
CA ASP A 112 9.81 7.65 0.76
C ASP A 112 10.27 7.58 2.23
N GLY A 113 11.03 8.57 2.70
CA GLY A 113 11.57 8.60 4.06
C GLY A 113 12.77 7.69 4.29
N HIS A 114 13.31 7.04 3.26
CA HIS A 114 14.48 6.17 3.37
C HIS A 114 15.71 6.95 3.89
N PRO A 115 16.51 6.37 4.81
CA PRO A 115 17.74 7.00 5.27
C PRO A 115 18.68 7.34 4.12
N ALA A 116 19.38 8.47 4.23
CA ALA A 116 20.34 8.99 3.25
C ALA A 116 19.78 9.52 1.92
N SER A 117 18.71 8.96 1.36
CA SER A 117 18.11 9.44 0.08
C SER A 117 16.90 10.35 0.26
N SER A 118 16.20 10.25 1.39
CA SER A 118 14.97 10.99 1.68
C SER A 118 14.98 11.61 3.09
N LYS A 119 13.86 12.20 3.49
CA LYS A 119 13.59 12.77 4.81
C LYS A 119 12.16 12.47 5.24
N LEU A 120 11.95 12.33 6.55
CA LEU A 120 10.64 12.06 7.12
C LEU A 120 9.63 13.19 6.88
N ASP A 121 10.04 14.46 6.91
CA ASP A 121 9.15 15.60 6.66
C ASP A 121 8.59 15.61 5.22
N ILE A 122 9.38 15.12 4.25
CA ILE A 122 8.93 14.94 2.87
C ILE A 122 7.90 13.81 2.77
N PHE A 123 8.19 12.65 3.39
CA PHE A 123 7.25 11.53 3.47
C PHE A 123 5.93 11.93 4.13
N GLU A 124 6.00 12.67 5.24
CA GLU A 124 4.82 13.23 5.93
C GLU A 124 4.02 14.16 5.02
N GLY A 125 4.68 14.93 4.15
CA GLY A 125 4.02 15.74 3.12
C GLY A 125 3.20 14.91 2.14
N ILE A 126 3.71 13.75 1.71
CA ILE A 126 2.98 12.82 0.83
C ILE A 126 1.81 12.17 1.58
N VAL A 127 2.01 11.74 2.82
CA VAL A 127 0.94 11.23 3.68
C VAL A 127 -0.17 12.28 3.85
N GLN A 128 0.20 13.53 4.12
CA GLN A 128 -0.75 14.63 4.28
C GLN A 128 -1.56 14.87 3.00
N ARG A 129 -0.92 14.79 1.83
CA ARG A 129 -1.58 14.90 0.53
C ARG A 129 -2.63 13.79 0.31
N VAL A 130 -2.33 12.55 0.67
CA VAL A 130 -3.32 11.45 0.60
C VAL A 130 -4.50 11.74 1.54
N LEU A 131 -4.22 12.16 2.77
CA LEU A 131 -5.26 12.51 3.75
C LEU A 131 -6.14 13.66 3.27
N ASP A 132 -5.57 14.68 2.64
CA ASP A 132 -6.34 15.82 2.13
C ASP A 132 -7.18 15.43 0.90
N GLY A 133 -6.67 14.55 0.03
CA GLY A 133 -7.46 13.96 -1.04
C GLY A 133 -8.65 13.15 -0.50
N LEU A 134 -8.44 12.30 0.52
CA LEU A 134 -9.54 11.56 1.15
C LEU A 134 -10.57 12.52 1.79
N LYS A 135 -10.13 13.56 2.50
CA LYS A 135 -11.04 14.57 3.08
C LYS A 135 -11.86 15.32 2.03
N ALA A 136 -11.29 15.53 0.84
CA ALA A 136 -11.99 16.16 -0.28
C ALA A 136 -13.09 15.26 -0.89
N HIS A 137 -13.04 13.94 -0.63
CA HIS A 137 -14.01 12.95 -1.11
C HIS A 137 -14.63 12.15 0.06
N PRO A 138 -15.59 12.72 0.81
CA PRO A 138 -16.16 12.07 1.99
C PRO A 138 -16.71 10.66 1.74
N GLU A 139 -17.43 10.43 0.63
CA GLU A 139 -17.96 9.09 0.30
C GLU A 139 -16.85 8.04 0.15
N LEU A 140 -15.72 8.43 -0.45
CA LEU A 140 -14.54 7.57 -0.56
C LEU A 140 -13.89 7.36 0.82
N ALA A 141 -13.75 8.42 1.62
CA ALA A 141 -13.16 8.34 2.97
C ALA A 141 -13.97 7.43 3.91
N GLU A 142 -15.30 7.48 3.85
CA GLU A 142 -16.20 6.63 4.64
C GLU A 142 -16.04 5.14 4.35
N SER A 143 -15.50 4.78 3.19
CA SER A 143 -15.29 3.40 2.75
C SER A 143 -13.81 2.98 2.66
N THR A 144 -12.89 3.84 3.10
CA THR A 144 -11.44 3.61 2.93
C THR A 144 -10.75 3.39 4.28
N ALA A 145 -9.78 2.48 4.29
CA ALA A 145 -8.78 2.38 5.34
C ALA A 145 -7.39 2.67 4.77
N PHE A 146 -6.75 3.73 5.26
CA PHE A 146 -5.41 4.12 4.83
C PHE A 146 -4.36 3.63 5.83
N PHE A 147 -3.51 2.71 5.36
CA PHE A 147 -2.41 2.13 6.12
C PHE A 147 -1.11 2.85 5.75
N ILE A 148 -0.38 3.31 6.78
CA ILE A 148 0.90 4.01 6.64
C ILE A 148 1.95 3.18 7.37
N THR A 149 3.00 2.76 6.68
CA THR A 149 4.06 1.93 7.24
C THR A 149 5.36 2.07 6.45
N PHE A 150 6.39 1.35 6.87
CA PHE A 150 7.70 1.28 6.22
C PHE A 150 7.95 -0.15 5.73
N ASP A 151 8.83 -0.34 4.77
CA ASP A 151 9.26 -1.69 4.36
C ASP A 151 10.28 -2.27 5.35
N GLU A 152 11.12 -1.42 5.94
CA GLU A 152 12.17 -1.81 6.88
C GLU A 152 12.49 -0.73 7.94
N GLY A 153 13.43 -1.02 8.84
CA GLY A 153 13.74 -0.21 10.04
C GLY A 153 14.84 0.84 9.89
N GLY A 154 15.37 1.09 8.70
CA GLY A 154 16.43 2.04 8.37
C GLY A 154 17.81 1.70 8.93
N GLY A 155 18.00 0.51 9.50
CA GLY A 155 19.15 0.19 10.35
C GLY A 155 19.18 0.92 11.70
N TYR A 156 18.06 1.55 12.10
CA TYR A 156 17.93 2.15 13.43
C TYR A 156 17.79 1.08 14.52
N TYR A 157 18.16 1.45 15.75
CA TYR A 157 18.04 0.56 16.89
C TYR A 157 16.57 0.38 17.31
N ASP A 158 16.16 -0.87 17.49
CA ASP A 158 14.90 -1.24 18.11
C ASP A 158 15.13 -2.32 19.17
N SER A 159 14.46 -2.20 20.31
CA SER A 159 14.54 -3.14 21.43
C SER A 159 13.42 -4.20 21.42
N GLY A 160 12.61 -4.21 20.36
CA GLY A 160 11.44 -5.07 20.23
C GLY A 160 11.76 -6.55 20.15
N TYR A 161 10.78 -7.36 20.54
CA TYR A 161 10.83 -8.78 20.29
C TYR A 161 10.72 -9.08 18.78
N MET A 162 11.58 -9.95 18.28
CA MET A 162 11.59 -10.43 16.89
C MET A 162 11.26 -11.93 16.89
N GLN A 163 10.22 -12.32 16.16
CA GLN A 163 9.87 -13.74 16.03
C GLN A 163 10.83 -14.45 15.07
N PRO A 164 11.41 -15.60 15.45
CA PRO A 164 12.14 -16.46 14.52
C PRO A 164 11.14 -17.28 13.68
N LEU A 165 10.45 -16.62 12.75
CA LEU A 165 9.41 -17.25 11.92
C LEU A 165 9.95 -18.26 10.90
N ASP A 166 11.14 -17.99 10.34
CA ASP A 166 11.82 -18.86 9.38
C ASP A 166 13.35 -18.62 9.42
N PHE A 167 14.09 -19.00 8.37
CA PHE A 167 15.53 -18.79 8.27
C PHE A 167 15.94 -17.31 8.40
N PHE A 168 15.13 -16.39 7.89
CA PHE A 168 15.35 -14.95 8.01
C PHE A 168 14.67 -14.38 9.26
N GLY A 169 13.53 -14.95 9.66
CA GLY A 169 12.71 -14.43 10.74
C GLY A 169 12.09 -13.07 10.39
N ASP A 170 11.64 -12.35 11.41
CA ASP A 170 11.26 -10.95 11.30
C ASP A 170 12.43 -10.01 11.58
N GLY A 171 12.29 -8.79 11.07
CA GLY A 171 13.23 -7.69 11.33
C GLY A 171 12.85 -6.83 12.54
N PRO A 172 13.58 -5.72 12.75
CA PRO A 172 13.20 -4.67 13.70
C PRO A 172 11.77 -4.19 13.51
N ARG A 173 11.13 -3.76 14.59
CA ARG A 173 9.79 -3.18 14.49
C ARG A 173 9.80 -1.91 13.65
N ILE A 174 8.73 -1.72 12.91
CA ILE A 174 8.45 -0.54 12.10
C ILE A 174 7.16 0.13 12.59
N PRO A 175 6.99 1.44 12.38
CA PRO A 175 5.71 2.10 12.59
C PRO A 175 4.63 1.54 11.66
N MET A 176 3.42 1.38 12.18
CA MET A 176 2.20 1.17 11.40
C MET A 176 1.09 2.04 11.98
N ILE A 177 0.48 2.85 11.14
CA ILE A 177 -0.66 3.70 11.47
C ILE A 177 -1.80 3.36 10.51
N ILE A 178 -3.02 3.28 11.04
CA ILE A 178 -4.23 3.10 10.24
C ILE A 178 -5.15 4.29 10.47
N VAL A 179 -5.56 4.94 9.40
CA VAL A 179 -6.54 6.03 9.42
C VAL A 179 -7.79 5.56 8.67
N SER A 180 -8.88 5.41 9.40
CA SER A 180 -10.18 4.99 8.84
C SER A 180 -11.32 5.32 9.80
N PRO A 181 -12.53 5.63 9.30
CA PRO A 181 -13.75 5.71 10.11
C PRO A 181 -14.10 4.41 10.85
N PHE A 182 -13.63 3.27 10.34
CA PHE A 182 -13.80 1.94 10.94
C PHE A 182 -12.80 1.62 12.05
N THR A 183 -11.75 2.43 12.24
CA THR A 183 -10.79 2.16 13.33
C THR A 183 -11.44 2.33 14.70
N ARG A 184 -10.86 1.67 15.71
CA ARG A 184 -11.28 1.84 17.12
C ARG A 184 -11.03 3.24 17.70
N GLY A 185 -10.30 4.12 16.99
CA GLY A 185 -9.99 5.49 17.40
C GLY A 185 -9.05 5.55 18.62
N GLY A 186 -7.83 6.08 18.45
CA GLY A 186 -6.87 6.19 19.56
C GLY A 186 -6.40 4.85 20.15
N HIS A 187 -6.68 3.74 19.46
CA HIS A 187 -6.30 2.40 19.88
C HIS A 187 -4.85 2.11 19.49
N ILE A 188 -4.06 1.62 20.45
CA ILE A 188 -2.72 1.10 20.22
C ILE A 188 -2.82 -0.42 20.37
N SER A 189 -2.66 -1.14 19.27
CA SER A 189 -2.55 -2.59 19.32
C SER A 189 -1.16 -3.01 19.77
N HIS A 190 -1.14 -4.07 20.58
CA HIS A 190 0.08 -4.75 20.99
C HIS A 190 0.15 -6.18 20.43
N ILE A 191 -0.81 -6.56 19.57
CA ILE A 191 -0.83 -7.87 18.93
C ILE A 191 0.30 -7.93 17.89
N TYR A 192 1.04 -9.03 17.88
CA TYR A 192 2.18 -9.19 16.97
C TYR A 192 1.73 -9.22 15.51
N ALA A 193 2.30 -8.32 14.70
CA ALA A 193 2.01 -8.20 13.28
C ALA A 193 3.31 -7.95 12.51
N ASP A 194 3.32 -8.41 11.27
CA ASP A 194 4.38 -8.24 10.28
C ASP A 194 3.78 -7.81 8.92
N HIS A 195 4.60 -7.66 7.88
CA HIS A 195 4.09 -7.29 6.54
C HIS A 195 3.10 -8.30 5.94
N ALA A 196 3.14 -9.58 6.33
CA ALA A 196 2.15 -10.56 5.87
C ALA A 196 0.76 -10.30 6.46
N SER A 197 0.68 -9.54 7.56
CA SER A 197 -0.58 -9.16 8.20
C SER A 197 -1.45 -8.27 7.30
N PHE A 198 -0.86 -7.47 6.41
CA PHE A 198 -1.61 -6.70 5.39
C PHE A 198 -2.30 -7.62 4.39
N LEU A 199 -1.60 -8.65 3.92
CA LEU A 199 -2.17 -9.63 3.00
C LEU A 199 -3.29 -10.42 3.68
N LYS A 200 -3.06 -10.86 4.92
CA LYS A 200 -4.07 -11.56 5.72
C LYS A 200 -5.31 -10.71 6.00
N PHE A 201 -5.14 -9.40 6.23
CA PHE A 201 -6.25 -8.44 6.33
C PHE A 201 -7.07 -8.39 5.03
N ILE A 202 -6.40 -8.25 3.87
CA ILE A 202 -7.05 -8.26 2.55
C ILE A 202 -7.79 -9.59 2.33
N GLU A 203 -7.16 -10.72 2.59
CA GLU A 203 -7.79 -12.04 2.44
C GLU A 203 -9.04 -12.17 3.29
N ARG A 204 -8.98 -11.74 4.56
CA ARG A 204 -10.13 -11.79 5.46
C ARG A 204 -11.24 -10.82 5.02
N ASN A 205 -10.89 -9.61 4.57
CA ASN A 205 -11.86 -8.59 4.14
C ASN A 205 -12.61 -8.99 2.85
N TRP A 206 -11.94 -9.62 1.89
CA TRP A 206 -12.54 -10.06 0.63
C TRP A 206 -12.88 -11.57 0.57
N HIS A 207 -12.80 -12.27 1.71
CA HIS A 207 -13.05 -13.72 1.81
C HIS A 207 -12.22 -14.56 0.82
N LEU A 208 -10.97 -14.16 0.61
CA LEU A 208 -10.04 -14.84 -0.27
C LEU A 208 -9.35 -15.99 0.46
N LYS A 209 -8.72 -16.87 -0.32
CA LYS A 209 -7.85 -17.93 0.20
C LYS A 209 -6.41 -17.42 0.28
N PRO A 210 -5.59 -17.99 1.18
CA PRO A 210 -4.15 -17.74 1.22
C PRO A 210 -3.52 -17.88 -0.16
N LEU A 211 -2.61 -16.96 -0.51
CA LEU A 211 -1.98 -16.94 -1.84
C LEU A 211 -1.28 -18.27 -2.17
N THR A 212 -0.57 -18.84 -1.20
CA THR A 212 0.16 -20.11 -1.36
C THR A 212 0.29 -20.83 -0.02
N ALA A 213 0.55 -22.14 -0.03
CA ALA A 213 0.78 -22.91 1.18
C ALA A 213 2.09 -22.58 1.95
N ARG A 214 2.95 -21.72 1.38
CA ARG A 214 4.25 -21.30 1.96
C ARG A 214 4.24 -19.88 2.51
N SER A 215 3.16 -19.14 2.33
CA SER A 215 3.06 -17.74 2.73
C SER A 215 2.76 -17.63 4.22
N ARG A 216 3.21 -16.54 4.85
CA ARG A 216 3.06 -16.32 6.31
C ARG A 216 1.62 -15.93 6.70
N ASP A 217 0.81 -15.51 5.71
CA ASP A 217 -0.66 -15.34 5.83
C ASP A 217 -1.39 -16.58 6.39
N ASN A 218 -0.84 -17.78 6.19
CA ASN A 218 -1.37 -19.05 6.71
C ASN A 218 -1.20 -19.21 8.23
N LEU A 219 -0.36 -18.39 8.88
CA LEU A 219 -0.10 -18.52 10.32
C LEU A 219 -1.34 -18.14 11.15
N PRO A 220 -1.52 -18.74 12.33
CA PRO A 220 -2.63 -18.41 13.22
C PRO A 220 -2.52 -16.97 13.75
N ASN A 221 -3.62 -16.42 14.25
CA ASN A 221 -3.59 -15.15 14.98
C ASN A 221 -2.84 -15.31 16.32
N PRO A 222 -2.11 -14.28 16.79
CA PRO A 222 -1.35 -14.35 18.03
C PRO A 222 -2.23 -14.47 19.27
N ILE A 223 -1.77 -15.27 20.23
CA ILE A 223 -2.32 -15.36 21.59
C ILE A 223 -1.26 -14.81 22.52
N ALA A 224 -1.53 -13.66 23.13
CA ALA A 224 -0.59 -13.01 24.05
C ALA A 224 -0.97 -13.24 25.52
N ALA A 225 0.03 -13.24 26.40
CA ALA A 225 -0.21 -13.26 27.84
C ALA A 225 -0.44 -11.84 28.37
N PRO A 226 -1.28 -11.64 29.41
CA PRO A 226 -1.42 -10.31 30.04
C PRO A 226 -0.10 -9.74 30.56
N ALA A 227 0.84 -10.60 30.95
CA ALA A 227 2.16 -10.20 31.44
C ALA A 227 3.13 -9.75 30.33
N ASN A 228 2.88 -10.13 29.07
CA ASN A 228 3.68 -9.71 27.92
C ASN A 228 2.82 -9.76 26.64
N LEU A 229 2.32 -8.60 26.24
CA LEU A 229 1.44 -8.47 25.07
C LEU A 229 2.19 -8.63 23.74
N TYR A 230 3.49 -8.32 23.72
CA TYR A 230 4.30 -8.24 22.51
C TYR A 230 4.88 -9.57 22.06
N MET A 231 4.78 -10.63 22.87
CA MET A 231 5.37 -11.94 22.55
C MET A 231 4.27 -13.00 22.47
N PRO A 232 3.96 -13.54 21.27
CA PRO A 232 2.93 -14.55 21.12
C PRO A 232 3.30 -15.87 21.79
N LEU A 233 2.41 -16.43 22.60
CA LEU A 233 2.53 -17.74 23.24
C LEU A 233 2.45 -18.90 22.23
N ASN A 234 1.77 -18.67 21.11
CA ASN A 234 1.56 -19.63 20.03
C ASN A 234 2.44 -19.33 18.80
N SER A 235 3.64 -18.77 19.01
CA SER A 235 4.60 -18.52 17.92
C SER A 235 4.91 -19.82 17.14
N PRO A 236 4.96 -19.80 15.80
CA PRO A 236 4.80 -18.64 14.91
C PRO A 236 3.32 -18.22 14.74
N ALA A 237 3.04 -16.93 14.83
CA ALA A 237 1.70 -16.37 14.70
C ALA A 237 1.77 -14.89 14.29
N VAL A 238 0.95 -14.47 13.32
CA VAL A 238 0.89 -13.07 12.85
C VAL A 238 -0.56 -12.62 12.75
N SER A 239 -0.82 -11.37 13.16
CA SER A 239 -2.16 -10.79 13.23
C SER A 239 -2.82 -10.69 11.84
N ASP A 240 -4.14 -10.67 11.81
CA ASP A 240 -4.92 -10.24 10.64
C ASP A 240 -5.34 -8.76 10.72
N LEU A 241 -4.89 -8.03 11.75
CA LEU A 241 -5.14 -6.62 12.00
C LEU A 241 -6.59 -6.25 12.33
N PHE A 242 -7.52 -7.22 12.42
CA PHE A 242 -8.94 -6.91 12.68
C PHE A 242 -9.18 -6.34 14.09
N ASP A 243 -8.24 -6.51 15.02
CA ASP A 243 -8.29 -5.87 16.32
C ASP A 243 -8.20 -4.34 16.23
N MET A 244 -7.64 -3.78 15.16
CA MET A 244 -7.56 -2.33 14.94
C MET A 244 -8.93 -1.70 14.57
N PHE A 245 -9.91 -2.52 14.21
CA PHE A 245 -11.19 -2.09 13.63
C PHE A 245 -12.40 -2.42 14.51
N HIS A 246 -13.46 -1.63 14.31
CA HIS A 246 -14.82 -1.82 14.81
C HIS A 246 -15.77 -1.81 13.60
N PHE A 247 -15.98 -2.97 12.98
CA PHE A 247 -16.88 -3.09 11.83
C PHE A 247 -18.37 -3.20 12.24
N ASP A 248 -18.66 -3.53 13.51
CA ASP A 248 -20.03 -3.80 14.00
C ASP A 248 -20.80 -2.55 14.49
N ARG A 249 -20.33 -1.34 14.16
CA ARG A 249 -20.91 -0.07 14.67
C ARG A 249 -22.40 0.11 14.38
N ASP A 250 -22.93 -0.50 13.32
CA ASP A 250 -24.35 -0.38 12.94
C ASP A 250 -25.31 -1.21 13.81
N GLN A 251 -24.81 -2.19 14.59
CA GLN A 251 -25.67 -2.96 15.50
C GLN A 251 -25.94 -2.21 16.82
N ASP A 252 -25.00 -1.39 17.29
CA ASP A 252 -25.11 -0.69 18.58
C ASP A 252 -26.07 0.51 18.56
N HIS A 253 -26.44 1.00 17.36
CA HIS A 253 -27.37 2.13 17.22
C HIS A 253 -28.84 1.73 17.30
N HIS A 254 -29.18 0.47 17.05
CA HIS A 254 -30.56 -0.02 17.18
C HIS A 254 -30.98 -0.28 18.63
N ASP A 255 -30.04 -0.57 19.53
CA ASP A 255 -30.37 -0.89 20.93
C ASP A 255 -30.48 0.33 21.85
N ARG A 256 -30.11 1.54 21.38
CA ARG A 256 -30.18 2.77 22.20
C ARG A 256 -31.50 3.53 22.08
N ASP A 257 -32.26 3.31 21.00
CA ASP A 257 -33.52 4.03 20.77
C ASP A 257 -34.73 3.34 21.45
N ASP A 258 -34.59 2.11 21.94
CA ASP A 258 -35.67 1.34 22.57
C ASP A 258 -35.75 1.49 24.10
N ASN A 259 -34.83 2.24 24.73
CA ASN A 259 -34.81 2.41 26.19
C ASN A 259 -35.37 3.75 26.70
N ASP A 260 -35.89 4.60 25.81
CA ASP A 260 -36.44 5.94 26.14
C ASP A 260 -37.93 6.10 25.72
N ARG A 261 -38.74 5.03 25.82
CA ARG A 261 -40.21 5.10 25.66
C ARG A 261 -40.99 4.54 26.83
#